data_AF-A0A9P0DIQ8-F1
#
_entry.id   AF-A0A9P0DIQ8-F1
#
_cell.length_a   1.000
_cell.length_b   1.000
_cell.length_c   1.000
_cell.angle_alpha   90.00
_cell.angle_beta   90.00
_cell.angle_gamma   90.00
#
_symmetry.space_group_name_H-M   'P 1'
#
loop_
_entity.id
_entity.type
_entity.pdbx_description
1 polymer ?
#
loop_
_entity_poly.entity_id
_entity_poly.type
_entity_poly.pdbx_seq_one_letter_code
_entity_poly.pdbx_strand_id
1 'polypeptide(L)'
;MLRISKSWCAVLCFCFSLVAANKDDYKIFNVSLNGDSSISLHWLIDYPKTKLAFEIHLPSEFGWFAFGFSNYGEAFPADYCLLWRNLDGKLHLIDTWTNDEGVVDLDHHQDCSNFRYKTTSSGITKYTFKRKFDTCDNRDYIIEDGTTHIVWSRGLQRIVSPKGLNISTSDRQNSGMIRASLLKNLHANTNLPSHVQTLELLADKVKVPAEETTYWCRVFKLPDKFKKKHHIYQYEANIQASSQGLVHHMELFHCESNAKEEIPLYNGDCFDNKRPKKTEVCKRVLAAWAMGAQPFTYPEEAALPLGGETFNQYVMLEIHYNNPELKSGIIDSSGVRFHISDKLRQMDAGVIELGLEYTDKMAIPPGQESFPLTGYCISSCTSVGFPQEGITIFGSQLHTHLIGVKVYTRHFDALGRELPELNRDNHYSTHFQEIRRLKKPVKVLPGHVLITRCDYSTMNRKNMTFGGFSISDEMCVNYIHYYPRAPLEVCKSSISEQALKTFFNYMKEWEDQPTSESKGVSENYYSIQWNKMRVQLLDEVYHEAPLSMQCNMSSGNRFPGYWENAPVPAVSLPLPPPSRDCHFDDQK
;
A
#
# COMPACT_ATOMS: atom_id res chain seq x y z
N MET A 1 25.81 -32.32 -69.02
CA MET A 1 25.30 -30.94 -68.93
C MET A 1 24.09 -30.94 -68.02
N LEU A 2 24.12 -30.04 -67.05
CA LEU A 2 23.16 -29.88 -65.95
C LEU A 2 21.72 -29.63 -66.44
N ARG A 3 20.75 -30.18 -65.72
CA ARG A 3 19.38 -29.64 -65.63
C ARG A 3 19.12 -29.20 -64.19
N ILE A 4 18.80 -27.93 -64.07
CA ILE A 4 18.49 -27.18 -62.85
C ILE A 4 17.07 -27.54 -62.40
N SER A 5 16.90 -27.88 -61.12
CA SER A 5 15.61 -27.97 -60.46
C SER A 5 15.43 -26.78 -59.51
N LYS A 6 14.21 -26.25 -59.49
CA LYS A 6 13.76 -25.13 -58.64
C LYS A 6 13.60 -25.62 -57.20
N SER A 7 14.08 -24.85 -56.23
CA SER A 7 13.54 -24.87 -54.86
C SER A 7 13.49 -23.43 -54.33
N TRP A 8 12.30 -23.02 -53.91
CA TRP A 8 12.01 -21.75 -53.25
C TRP A 8 12.37 -21.86 -51.78
N CYS A 9 13.17 -20.91 -51.27
CA CYS A 9 13.41 -20.73 -49.85
C CYS A 9 12.71 -19.43 -49.43
N ALA A 10 11.56 -19.55 -48.77
CA ALA A 10 10.89 -18.44 -48.11
C ALA A 10 11.31 -18.43 -46.64
N VAL A 11 12.03 -17.37 -46.25
CA VAL A 11 12.33 -17.03 -44.86
C VAL A 11 11.04 -16.54 -44.21
N LEU A 12 10.51 -17.30 -43.25
CA LEU A 12 9.36 -16.92 -42.43
C LEU A 12 9.83 -16.50 -41.04
N CYS A 13 9.96 -15.17 -40.86
CA CYS A 13 9.92 -14.53 -39.55
C CYS A 13 8.55 -14.83 -38.91
N PHE A 14 8.53 -15.58 -37.81
CA PHE A 14 7.35 -15.69 -36.96
C PHE A 14 7.35 -14.55 -35.92
N CYS A 15 6.82 -13.40 -36.34
CA CYS A 15 6.18 -12.43 -35.46
C CYS A 15 4.68 -12.75 -35.41
N PHE A 16 4.08 -12.61 -34.22
CA PHE A 16 2.65 -12.68 -33.87
C PHE A 16 1.65 -12.82 -35.03
N SER A 17 0.93 -13.94 -35.08
CA SER A 17 -0.38 -14.02 -35.74
C SER A 17 -1.48 -14.18 -34.70
N LEU A 18 -2.31 -13.14 -34.67
CA LEU A 18 -3.56 -13.02 -33.92
C LEU A 18 -4.58 -14.07 -34.34
N VAL A 19 -5.27 -14.65 -33.36
CA VAL A 19 -6.67 -15.04 -33.54
C VAL A 19 -7.50 -13.78 -33.27
N ALA A 20 -8.37 -13.43 -34.21
CA ALA A 20 -9.28 -12.30 -34.12
C ALA A 20 -10.25 -12.47 -32.94
N ALA A 21 -9.90 -11.86 -31.82
CA ALA A 21 -10.79 -11.36 -30.79
C ALA A 21 -10.29 -9.94 -30.47
N ASN A 22 -11.20 -9.04 -30.10
CA ASN A 22 -10.97 -7.60 -29.95
C ASN A 22 -9.55 -7.20 -29.55
N LYS A 23 -9.05 -6.16 -30.21
CA LYS A 23 -7.76 -5.51 -29.97
C LYS A 23 -7.81 -4.78 -28.61
N ASP A 24 -7.93 -5.54 -27.54
CA ASP A 24 -7.69 -5.07 -26.19
C ASP A 24 -6.18 -4.91 -26.06
N ASP A 25 -5.71 -3.68 -25.92
CA ASP A 25 -4.33 -3.38 -25.54
C ASP A 25 -4.08 -3.99 -24.15
N TYR A 26 -3.56 -5.22 -24.12
CA TYR A 26 -3.20 -5.88 -22.87
C TYR A 26 -2.04 -5.11 -22.23
N LYS A 27 -2.33 -4.38 -21.14
CA LYS A 27 -1.33 -3.65 -20.36
C LYS A 27 -0.49 -4.63 -19.55
N ILE A 28 0.80 -4.74 -19.89
CA ILE A 28 1.78 -5.56 -19.17
C ILE A 28 2.35 -4.74 -18.01
N PHE A 29 2.28 -5.31 -16.81
CA PHE A 29 2.93 -4.76 -15.62
C PHE A 29 4.22 -5.52 -15.33
N ASN A 30 5.19 -4.88 -14.68
CA ASN A 30 6.45 -5.53 -14.32
C ASN A 30 7.05 -4.98 -13.02
N VAL A 31 7.90 -5.80 -12.42
CA VAL A 31 8.68 -5.46 -11.22
C VAL A 31 9.95 -6.32 -11.16
N SER A 32 11.03 -5.77 -10.60
CA SER A 32 12.25 -6.55 -10.33
C SER A 32 12.05 -7.40 -9.07
N LEU A 33 12.49 -8.66 -9.09
CA LEU A 33 12.46 -9.53 -7.91
C LEU A 33 13.71 -9.40 -7.03
N ASN A 34 14.82 -8.89 -7.58
CA ASN A 34 16.10 -8.76 -6.87
C ASN A 34 16.79 -7.41 -7.14
N GLY A 35 17.80 -7.08 -6.31
CA GLY A 35 18.43 -5.76 -6.30
C GLY A 35 19.21 -5.39 -7.57
N ASP A 36 19.66 -6.36 -8.36
CA ASP A 36 20.39 -6.12 -9.63
C ASP A 36 19.50 -6.20 -10.88
N SER A 37 18.20 -6.47 -10.70
CA SER A 37 17.23 -6.63 -11.79
C SER A 37 17.50 -7.77 -12.78
N SER A 38 18.35 -8.73 -12.41
CA SER A 38 18.58 -9.94 -13.23
C SER A 38 17.40 -10.90 -13.22
N ILE A 39 16.54 -10.82 -12.19
CA ILE A 39 15.29 -11.58 -12.09
C ILE A 39 14.11 -10.59 -12.09
N SER A 40 13.18 -10.76 -13.02
CA SER A 40 12.01 -9.88 -13.11
C SER A 40 10.71 -10.64 -13.33
N LEU A 41 9.64 -10.08 -12.77
CA LEU A 41 8.27 -10.55 -12.93
C LEU A 41 7.52 -9.61 -13.86
N HIS A 42 6.78 -10.18 -14.79
CA HIS A 42 5.84 -9.50 -15.66
C HIS A 42 4.48 -10.16 -15.53
N TRP A 43 3.39 -9.40 -15.55
CA TRP A 43 2.05 -9.99 -15.46
C TRP A 43 0.97 -9.25 -16.23
N LEU A 44 -0.08 -10.01 -16.55
CA LEU A 44 -1.32 -9.58 -17.17
C LEU A 44 -2.51 -9.95 -16.28
N ILE A 45 -3.54 -9.10 -16.31
CA ILE A 45 -4.76 -9.25 -15.49
C ILE A 45 -5.95 -9.51 -16.41
N ASP A 46 -6.68 -10.59 -16.17
CA ASP A 46 -7.95 -10.92 -16.82
C ASP A 46 -9.07 -10.90 -15.77
N TYR A 47 -9.69 -9.73 -15.55
CA TYR A 47 -10.79 -9.56 -14.59
C TYR A 47 -12.02 -10.42 -14.93
N PRO A 48 -12.50 -10.50 -16.19
CA PRO A 48 -13.64 -11.33 -16.53
C PRO A 48 -13.45 -12.81 -16.19
N LYS A 49 -12.22 -13.34 -16.27
CA LYS A 49 -11.91 -14.73 -15.90
C LYS A 49 -11.25 -14.89 -14.54
N THR A 50 -11.14 -13.81 -13.76
CA THR A 50 -10.50 -13.76 -12.44
C THR A 50 -9.14 -14.47 -12.39
N LYS A 51 -8.27 -14.18 -13.37
CA LYS A 51 -6.97 -14.85 -13.57
C LYS A 51 -5.83 -13.86 -13.81
N LEU A 52 -4.64 -14.27 -13.37
CA LEU A 52 -3.37 -13.66 -13.71
C LEU A 52 -2.59 -14.56 -14.67
N ALA A 53 -1.89 -13.95 -15.61
CA ALA A 53 -0.88 -14.62 -16.41
C ALA A 53 0.48 -14.00 -16.08
N PHE A 54 1.41 -14.83 -15.62
CA PHE A 54 2.75 -14.42 -15.21
C PHE A 54 3.76 -14.79 -16.28
N GLU A 55 4.77 -13.95 -16.45
CA GLU A 55 6.01 -14.23 -17.18
C GLU A 55 7.20 -13.84 -16.30
N ILE A 56 8.11 -14.78 -16.06
CA ILE A 56 9.28 -14.57 -15.20
C ILE A 56 10.53 -14.70 -16.05
N HIS A 57 11.44 -13.74 -15.92
CA HIS A 57 12.75 -13.74 -16.59
C HIS A 57 13.81 -14.11 -15.55
N LEU A 58 14.57 -15.17 -15.83
CA LEU A 58 15.54 -15.74 -14.89
C LEU A 58 16.86 -16.04 -15.64
N PRO A 59 18.04 -15.75 -15.05
CA PRO A 59 19.31 -16.23 -15.59
C PRO A 59 19.29 -17.75 -15.72
N SER A 60 19.77 -18.30 -16.84
CA SER A 60 19.62 -19.75 -17.14
C SER A 60 20.46 -20.66 -16.26
N GLU A 61 21.36 -20.09 -15.46
CA GLU A 61 22.11 -20.77 -14.42
C GLU A 61 21.21 -20.98 -13.18
N PHE A 62 20.42 -22.06 -13.22
CA PHE A 62 19.61 -22.54 -12.10
C PHE A 62 19.29 -24.04 -12.29
N GLY A 63 19.13 -24.73 -11.17
CA GLY A 63 18.56 -26.08 -11.12
C GLY A 63 17.07 -26.06 -10.79
N TRP A 64 16.66 -25.17 -9.89
CA TRP A 64 15.26 -24.93 -9.55
C TRP A 64 15.02 -23.46 -9.16
N PHE A 65 13.78 -23.01 -9.28
CA PHE A 65 13.32 -21.67 -8.93
C PHE A 65 11.87 -21.74 -8.42
N ALA A 66 11.68 -21.40 -7.15
CA ALA A 66 10.38 -21.28 -6.50
C ALA A 66 9.91 -19.83 -6.60
N PHE A 67 8.72 -19.63 -7.16
CA PHE A 67 8.04 -18.33 -7.21
C PHE A 67 6.67 -18.47 -6.56
N GLY A 68 6.35 -17.60 -5.61
CA GLY A 68 5.20 -17.82 -4.76
C GLY A 68 4.70 -16.60 -4.03
N PHE A 69 3.76 -16.85 -3.14
CA PHE A 69 3.08 -15.87 -2.31
C PHE A 69 3.01 -16.36 -0.88
N SER A 70 3.06 -15.44 0.06
CA SER A 70 2.93 -15.74 1.48
C SER A 70 2.25 -14.60 2.22
N ASN A 71 1.82 -14.87 3.44
CA ASN A 71 1.38 -13.78 4.29
C ASN A 71 2.61 -12.95 4.71
N TYR A 72 2.49 -11.62 4.64
CA TYR A 72 3.52 -10.66 5.06
C TYR A 72 4.97 -10.83 4.50
N GLY A 73 5.20 -11.75 3.56
CA GLY A 73 6.49 -11.95 2.88
C GLY A 73 7.43 -12.94 3.55
N GLU A 74 6.94 -13.74 4.50
CA GLU A 74 7.70 -14.86 5.05
C GLU A 74 8.02 -15.90 3.97
N ALA A 75 9.24 -16.43 3.94
CA ALA A 75 9.61 -17.44 2.94
C ALA A 75 8.97 -18.82 3.19
N PHE A 76 8.44 -19.03 4.41
CA PHE A 76 7.78 -20.24 4.82
C PHE A 76 6.91 -19.96 6.06
N PRO A 77 5.72 -20.56 6.18
CA PRO A 77 5.06 -21.35 5.14
C PRO A 77 4.60 -20.46 3.97
N ALA A 78 4.64 -20.99 2.75
CA ALA A 78 4.31 -20.22 1.54
C ALA A 78 3.83 -21.13 0.40
N ASP A 79 3.08 -20.54 -0.52
CA ASP A 79 2.50 -21.18 -1.69
C ASP A 79 3.36 -20.86 -2.92
N TYR A 80 3.77 -21.87 -3.68
CA TYR A 80 4.79 -21.79 -4.72
C TYR A 80 4.42 -22.53 -6.00
N CYS A 81 4.61 -21.84 -7.13
CA CYS A 81 4.85 -22.47 -8.42
C CYS A 81 6.36 -22.78 -8.57
N LEU A 82 6.75 -24.05 -8.42
CA LEU A 82 8.14 -24.49 -8.48
C LEU A 82 8.55 -24.91 -9.89
N LEU A 83 9.47 -24.14 -10.48
CA LEU A 83 10.15 -24.48 -11.73
C LEU A 83 11.39 -25.31 -11.42
N TRP A 84 11.57 -26.47 -12.05
CA TRP A 84 12.76 -27.29 -11.83
C TRP A 84 13.23 -28.03 -13.09
N ARG A 85 14.53 -28.31 -13.13
CA ARG A 85 15.15 -29.16 -14.16
C ARG A 85 15.32 -30.57 -13.62
N ASN A 86 14.72 -31.53 -14.32
CA ASN A 86 15.00 -32.95 -14.07
C ASN A 86 16.43 -33.30 -14.52
N LEU A 87 16.88 -34.53 -14.22
CA LEU A 87 18.22 -34.99 -14.59
C LEU A 87 18.48 -34.93 -16.10
N ASP A 88 17.46 -35.15 -16.93
CA ASP A 88 17.52 -35.05 -18.39
C ASP A 88 17.60 -33.60 -18.91
N GLY A 89 17.50 -32.61 -18.02
CA GLY A 89 17.58 -31.18 -18.33
C GLY A 89 16.27 -30.55 -18.83
N LYS A 90 15.17 -31.31 -18.84
CA LYS A 90 13.82 -30.81 -19.18
C LYS A 90 13.25 -30.00 -18.02
N LEU A 91 12.64 -28.86 -18.35
CA LEU A 91 11.98 -27.99 -17.38
C LEU A 91 10.53 -28.43 -17.15
N HIS A 92 10.14 -28.43 -15.88
CA HIS A 92 8.78 -28.68 -15.41
C HIS A 92 8.37 -27.59 -14.43
N LEU A 93 7.08 -27.25 -14.42
CA LEU A 93 6.47 -26.38 -13.42
C LEU A 93 5.43 -27.20 -12.68
N ILE A 94 5.44 -27.11 -11.36
CA ILE A 94 4.51 -27.84 -10.50
C ILE A 94 4.06 -26.92 -9.37
N ASP A 95 2.81 -27.08 -8.97
CA ASP A 95 2.22 -26.38 -7.83
C ASP A 95 2.58 -27.08 -6.51
N THR A 96 2.97 -26.28 -5.53
CA THR A 96 3.59 -26.73 -4.29
C THR A 96 3.35 -25.75 -3.17
N TRP A 97 3.53 -26.21 -1.93
CA TRP A 97 3.58 -25.35 -0.76
C TRP A 97 4.75 -25.74 0.12
N THR A 98 5.21 -24.84 0.98
CA THR A 98 6.22 -25.13 1.99
C THR A 98 5.62 -25.13 3.38
N ASN A 99 6.12 -26.05 4.22
CA ASN A 99 5.86 -26.02 5.65
C ASN A 99 6.74 -24.97 6.36
N ASP A 100 6.60 -24.87 7.68
CA ASP A 100 7.31 -23.88 8.51
C ASP A 100 8.84 -24.05 8.50
N GLU A 101 9.37 -25.21 8.11
CA GLU A 101 10.81 -25.45 7.97
C GLU A 101 11.33 -25.21 6.53
N GLY A 102 10.47 -24.75 5.61
CA GLY A 102 10.83 -24.52 4.21
C GLY A 102 10.99 -25.80 3.39
N VAL A 103 10.40 -26.91 3.83
CA VAL A 103 10.36 -28.17 3.08
C VAL A 103 9.16 -28.15 2.13
N VAL A 104 9.43 -28.43 0.85
CA VAL A 104 8.44 -28.45 -0.23
C VAL A 104 7.61 -29.73 -0.19
N ASP A 105 6.31 -29.54 -0.11
CA ASP A 105 5.30 -30.55 -0.32
C ASP A 105 4.55 -30.32 -1.63
N LEU A 106 4.09 -31.42 -2.24
CA LEU A 106 3.33 -31.36 -3.48
C LEU A 106 1.89 -31.01 -3.17
N ASP A 107 1.32 -30.10 -3.97
CA ASP A 107 -0.09 -29.80 -3.87
C ASP A 107 -0.95 -30.90 -4.55
N HIS A 108 -2.09 -31.21 -3.93
CA HIS A 108 -3.09 -32.12 -4.47
C HIS A 108 -3.86 -31.49 -5.64
N HIS A 109 -4.07 -30.18 -5.59
CA HIS A 109 -4.59 -29.40 -6.71
C HIS A 109 -3.41 -28.77 -7.47
N GLN A 110 -3.63 -28.36 -8.73
CA GLN A 110 -2.54 -27.82 -9.56
C GLN A 110 -3.00 -26.53 -10.22
N ASP A 111 -2.70 -25.42 -9.58
CA ASP A 111 -3.17 -24.07 -9.93
C ASP A 111 -2.18 -23.29 -10.80
N CYS A 112 -0.94 -23.76 -10.92
CA CYS A 112 0.10 -23.23 -11.82
C CYS A 112 -0.05 -23.78 -13.25
N SER A 113 -1.08 -23.33 -13.97
CA SER A 113 -1.48 -23.89 -15.28
C SER A 113 -0.81 -23.23 -16.49
N ASN A 114 -0.95 -23.84 -17.68
CA ASN A 114 -0.52 -23.28 -18.97
C ASN A 114 0.99 -22.97 -19.08
N PHE A 115 1.83 -23.78 -18.44
CA PHE A 115 3.28 -23.61 -18.45
C PHE A 115 3.89 -23.61 -19.86
N ARG A 116 4.68 -22.58 -20.17
CA ARG A 116 5.51 -22.49 -21.38
C ARG A 116 6.85 -21.85 -21.04
N TYR A 117 7.91 -22.18 -21.77
CA TYR A 117 9.20 -21.52 -21.58
C TYR A 117 9.98 -21.35 -22.88
N LYS A 118 10.92 -20.40 -22.87
CA LYS A 118 11.91 -20.18 -23.93
C LYS A 118 13.20 -19.67 -23.30
N THR A 119 14.32 -20.26 -23.70
CA THR A 119 15.66 -19.75 -23.33
C THR A 119 16.21 -18.90 -24.47
N THR A 120 16.64 -17.68 -24.16
CA THR A 120 17.24 -16.75 -25.12
C THR A 120 18.71 -17.12 -25.37
N SER A 121 19.25 -16.70 -26.51
CA SER A 121 20.69 -16.82 -26.81
C SER A 121 21.58 -16.06 -25.83
N SER A 122 21.03 -15.05 -25.14
CA SER A 122 21.70 -14.28 -24.10
C SER A 122 21.72 -14.97 -22.72
N GLY A 123 21.28 -16.22 -22.63
CA GLY A 123 21.31 -16.99 -21.38
C GLY A 123 20.18 -16.64 -20.40
N ILE A 124 19.06 -16.08 -20.85
CA ILE A 124 17.88 -15.80 -20.00
C ILE A 124 16.79 -16.84 -20.31
N THR A 125 16.30 -17.53 -19.29
CA THR A 125 15.13 -18.38 -19.39
C THR A 125 13.89 -17.57 -19.03
N LYS A 126 12.96 -17.46 -19.98
CA LYS A 126 11.64 -16.86 -19.78
C LYS A 126 10.60 -17.95 -19.68
N TYR A 127 9.78 -17.95 -18.64
CA TYR A 127 8.69 -18.91 -18.51
C TYR A 127 7.39 -18.25 -18.09
N THR A 128 6.28 -18.83 -18.51
CA THR A 128 4.93 -18.31 -18.27
C THR A 128 4.02 -19.36 -17.68
N PHE A 129 3.06 -18.91 -16.87
CA PHE A 129 1.97 -19.73 -16.33
C PHE A 129 0.77 -18.84 -15.98
N LYS A 130 -0.37 -19.47 -15.68
CA LYS A 130 -1.60 -18.77 -15.27
C LYS A 130 -2.14 -19.33 -13.97
N ARG A 131 -2.66 -18.45 -13.13
CA ARG A 131 -3.26 -18.76 -11.82
C ARG A 131 -4.54 -17.95 -11.62
N LYS A 132 -5.53 -18.51 -10.91
CA LYS A 132 -6.74 -17.77 -10.52
C LYS A 132 -6.45 -16.80 -9.37
N PHE A 133 -7.35 -15.83 -9.14
CA PHE A 133 -7.29 -14.97 -7.97
C PHE A 133 -7.55 -15.77 -6.68
N ASP A 134 -8.59 -16.60 -6.68
CA ASP A 134 -8.90 -17.60 -5.67
C ASP A 134 -8.90 -18.96 -6.37
N THR A 135 -8.07 -19.88 -5.89
CA THR A 135 -7.91 -21.24 -6.46
C THR A 135 -8.94 -22.21 -5.92
N CYS A 136 -9.64 -21.85 -4.84
CA CYS A 136 -10.53 -22.71 -4.06
C CYS A 136 -9.82 -23.82 -3.27
N ASP A 137 -8.49 -23.85 -3.28
CA ASP A 137 -7.72 -24.55 -2.26
C ASP A 137 -7.68 -23.69 -0.99
N ASN A 138 -7.71 -24.32 0.17
CA ASN A 138 -7.59 -23.62 1.46
C ASN A 138 -6.13 -23.45 1.90
N ARG A 139 -5.18 -24.12 1.24
CA ARG A 139 -3.74 -23.97 1.46
C ARG A 139 -3.13 -22.85 0.63
N ASP A 140 -3.79 -22.48 -0.45
CA ASP A 140 -3.30 -21.47 -1.37
C ASP A 140 -3.52 -20.04 -0.89
N TYR A 141 -2.62 -19.18 -1.34
CA TYR A 141 -2.75 -17.75 -1.19
C TYR A 141 -3.87 -17.19 -2.08
N ILE A 142 -4.79 -16.43 -1.47
CA ILE A 142 -5.84 -15.72 -2.18
C ILE A 142 -5.29 -14.35 -2.63
N ILE A 143 -5.27 -14.12 -3.95
CA ILE A 143 -4.85 -12.85 -4.53
C ILE A 143 -6.04 -11.91 -4.58
N GLU A 144 -6.11 -10.99 -3.63
CA GLU A 144 -7.18 -10.00 -3.51
C GLU A 144 -6.70 -8.56 -3.73
N ASP A 145 -7.63 -7.61 -3.64
CA ASP A 145 -7.30 -6.18 -3.69
C ASP A 145 -6.44 -5.81 -2.48
N GLY A 146 -5.34 -5.11 -2.73
CA GLY A 146 -4.36 -4.86 -1.68
C GLY A 146 -2.93 -4.95 -2.15
N THR A 147 -2.08 -5.16 -1.16
CA THR A 147 -0.69 -5.55 -1.29
C THR A 147 -0.63 -7.06 -1.47
N THR A 148 0.22 -7.53 -2.38
CA THR A 148 0.59 -8.93 -2.49
C THR A 148 2.07 -9.06 -2.12
N HIS A 149 2.37 -9.99 -1.22
CA HIS A 149 3.73 -10.34 -0.86
C HIS A 149 4.18 -11.50 -1.74
N ILE A 150 5.20 -11.23 -2.55
CA ILE A 150 5.75 -12.19 -3.51
C ILE A 150 7.06 -12.67 -2.95
N VAL A 151 7.21 -13.98 -2.81
CA VAL A 151 8.42 -14.63 -2.32
C VAL A 151 9.03 -15.47 -3.41
N TRP A 152 10.36 -15.54 -3.42
CA TRP A 152 11.09 -16.34 -4.39
C TRP A 152 12.34 -16.95 -3.78
N SER A 153 12.74 -18.10 -4.33
CA SER A 153 13.97 -18.80 -3.96
C SER A 153 14.53 -19.55 -5.17
N ARG A 154 15.86 -19.67 -5.26
CA ARG A 154 16.58 -20.28 -6.37
C ARG A 154 17.66 -21.21 -5.84
N GLY A 155 17.81 -22.37 -6.47
CA GLY A 155 18.97 -23.23 -6.25
C GLY A 155 19.67 -23.55 -7.56
N LEU A 156 21.01 -23.66 -7.51
CA LEU A 156 21.83 -23.98 -8.68
C LEU A 156 21.87 -25.49 -8.98
N GLN A 157 21.58 -26.31 -7.97
CA GLN A 157 21.64 -27.77 -8.07
C GLN A 157 20.38 -28.33 -8.74
N ARG A 158 20.56 -29.27 -9.68
CA ARG A 158 19.45 -30.04 -10.26
C ARG A 158 18.89 -31.01 -9.22
N ILE A 159 17.59 -31.26 -9.29
CA ILE A 159 16.90 -32.14 -8.36
C ILE A 159 16.21 -33.28 -9.11
N VAL A 160 16.06 -34.43 -8.44
CA VAL A 160 15.38 -35.61 -8.99
C VAL A 160 13.86 -35.47 -8.83
N SER A 161 13.45 -34.92 -7.70
CA SER A 161 12.05 -34.70 -7.34
C SER A 161 11.93 -33.40 -6.55
N PRO A 162 10.85 -32.62 -6.75
CA PRO A 162 10.53 -31.46 -5.93
C PRO A 162 10.08 -31.85 -4.51
N LYS A 163 9.51 -33.03 -4.31
CA LYS A 163 9.05 -33.49 -2.99
C LYS A 163 10.21 -33.62 -2.01
N GLY A 164 10.10 -32.95 -0.86
CA GLY A 164 11.14 -32.96 0.19
C GLY A 164 12.33 -32.04 -0.12
N LEU A 165 12.26 -31.23 -1.17
CA LEU A 165 13.24 -30.16 -1.40
C LEU A 165 13.16 -29.17 -0.24
N ASN A 166 14.28 -28.90 0.42
CA ASN A 166 14.33 -27.83 1.42
C ASN A 166 14.85 -26.53 0.79
N ILE A 167 13.96 -25.56 0.61
CA ILE A 167 14.29 -24.26 0.00
C ILE A 167 14.88 -23.26 0.99
N SER A 168 14.83 -23.53 2.31
CA SER A 168 15.45 -22.69 3.34
C SER A 168 16.98 -22.66 3.27
N THR A 169 17.57 -23.62 2.55
CA THR A 169 19.03 -23.69 2.35
C THR A 169 19.56 -22.67 1.34
N SER A 170 18.69 -21.98 0.61
CA SER A 170 19.10 -20.92 -0.31
C SER A 170 19.70 -19.74 0.46
N ASP A 171 20.82 -19.22 -0.03
CA ASP A 171 21.42 -18.02 0.54
C ASP A 171 20.56 -16.76 0.27
N ARG A 172 20.95 -15.64 0.91
CA ARG A 172 20.26 -14.33 0.75
C ARG A 172 20.36 -13.76 -0.66
N GLN A 173 21.30 -14.22 -1.50
CA GLN A 173 21.43 -13.76 -2.89
C GLN A 173 20.48 -14.51 -3.82
N ASN A 174 20.04 -15.70 -3.40
CA ASN A 174 19.18 -16.59 -4.14
C ASN A 174 17.79 -16.74 -3.53
N SER A 175 17.41 -15.88 -2.59
CA SER A 175 16.06 -15.82 -2.04
C SER A 175 15.69 -14.39 -1.70
N GLY A 176 14.40 -14.08 -1.69
CA GLY A 176 13.93 -12.75 -1.34
C GLY A 176 12.42 -12.61 -1.35
N MET A 177 11.97 -11.42 -0.97
CA MET A 177 10.57 -11.01 -1.09
C MET A 177 10.49 -9.65 -1.78
N ILE A 178 9.40 -9.43 -2.52
CA ILE A 178 8.98 -8.08 -2.96
C ILE A 178 7.49 -7.87 -2.68
N ARG A 179 7.08 -6.61 -2.55
CA ARG A 179 5.67 -6.23 -2.44
C ARG A 179 5.23 -5.57 -3.73
N ALA A 180 4.06 -5.95 -4.21
CA ALA A 180 3.42 -5.33 -5.36
C ALA A 180 1.91 -5.43 -5.22
N SER A 181 1.16 -4.52 -5.85
CA SER A 181 -0.28 -4.72 -6.03
C SER A 181 -0.50 -5.39 -7.40
N LEU A 182 -0.90 -6.67 -7.39
CA LEU A 182 -1.11 -7.43 -8.62
C LEU A 182 -2.41 -7.01 -9.34
N LEU A 183 -3.45 -6.66 -8.59
CA LEU A 183 -4.77 -6.29 -9.12
C LEU A 183 -4.87 -4.77 -9.40
N LYS A 184 -4.21 -4.32 -10.46
CA LYS A 184 -4.19 -2.90 -10.86
C LYS A 184 -5.49 -2.45 -11.56
N ASN A 185 -5.76 -1.14 -11.53
CA ASN A 185 -6.84 -0.52 -12.29
C ASN A 185 -6.46 -0.39 -13.78
N LEU A 186 -7.10 -1.18 -14.65
CA LEU A 186 -6.85 -1.17 -16.10
C LEU A 186 -7.46 0.02 -16.84
N HIS A 187 -8.44 0.70 -16.24
CA HIS A 187 -9.20 1.78 -16.87
C HIS A 187 -8.69 3.18 -16.49
N ALA A 188 -7.60 3.28 -15.73
CA ALA A 188 -7.01 4.56 -15.39
C ALA A 188 -6.43 5.24 -16.65
N ASN A 189 -7.00 6.39 -17.05
CA ASN A 189 -6.45 7.18 -18.15
C ASN A 189 -5.07 7.72 -17.77
N THR A 190 -4.03 7.32 -18.49
CA THR A 190 -2.65 7.78 -18.29
C THR A 190 -2.21 8.82 -19.33
N ASN A 191 -3.07 9.19 -20.28
CA ASN A 191 -2.73 10.15 -21.32
C ASN A 191 -2.72 11.57 -20.78
N LEU A 192 -1.56 12.23 -20.90
CA LEU A 192 -1.41 13.62 -20.52
C LEU A 192 -1.63 14.56 -21.71
N PRO A 193 -2.29 15.70 -21.50
CA PRO A 193 -2.36 16.75 -22.52
C PRO A 193 -0.98 17.36 -22.86
N SER A 194 -0.83 17.88 -24.07
CA SER A 194 0.43 18.46 -24.57
C SER A 194 0.90 19.75 -23.87
N HIS A 195 0.04 20.40 -23.11
CA HIS A 195 0.33 21.66 -22.40
C HIS A 195 0.85 21.43 -20.96
N VAL A 196 1.04 20.17 -20.57
CA VAL A 196 1.56 19.78 -19.27
C VAL A 196 3.09 19.84 -19.29
N GLN A 197 3.67 20.39 -18.22
CA GLN A 197 5.12 20.54 -18.02
C GLN A 197 5.57 19.70 -16.82
N THR A 198 6.85 19.37 -16.76
CA THR A 198 7.42 18.60 -15.66
C THR A 198 8.02 19.49 -14.57
N LEU A 199 7.83 19.11 -13.32
CA LEU A 199 8.54 19.62 -12.14
C LEU A 199 9.17 18.45 -11.42
N GLU A 200 10.49 18.45 -11.26
CA GLU A 200 11.22 17.37 -10.60
C GLU A 200 11.68 17.83 -9.21
N LEU A 201 11.36 17.03 -8.21
CA LEU A 201 11.74 17.23 -6.81
C LEU A 201 12.58 16.02 -6.43
N LEU A 202 13.89 16.15 -6.62
CA LEU A 202 14.86 15.06 -6.52
C LEU A 202 15.72 15.22 -5.27
N ALA A 203 16.23 14.13 -4.71
CA ALA A 203 17.31 14.18 -3.74
C ALA A 203 18.62 14.71 -4.37
N ASP A 204 19.60 15.09 -3.55
CA ASP A 204 20.88 15.65 -4.03
C ASP A 204 22.05 14.75 -3.64
N LYS A 205 22.44 13.84 -4.54
CA LYS A 205 23.66 13.02 -4.40
C LYS A 205 23.79 12.40 -3.01
N VAL A 206 22.68 11.84 -2.52
CA VAL A 206 22.60 11.18 -1.22
C VAL A 206 23.54 9.99 -1.25
N LYS A 207 24.50 9.97 -0.32
CA LYS A 207 25.32 8.79 -0.08
C LYS A 207 24.50 7.86 0.78
N VAL A 208 23.82 6.89 0.16
CA VAL A 208 22.93 5.98 0.90
C VAL A 208 23.77 5.19 1.90
N PRO A 209 23.44 5.24 3.21
CA PRO A 209 24.14 4.48 4.23
C PRO A 209 24.12 2.97 3.94
N ALA A 210 25.17 2.27 4.40
CA ALA A 210 25.23 0.81 4.40
C ALA A 210 24.47 0.24 5.63
N GLU A 211 23.24 0.73 5.82
CA GLU A 211 22.31 0.33 6.87
C GLU A 211 21.08 -0.26 6.20
N GLU A 212 20.41 -1.20 6.86
CA GLU A 212 19.26 -1.90 6.28
C GLU A 212 18.12 -0.95 5.88
N THR A 213 17.91 0.12 6.64
CA THR A 213 16.83 1.07 6.44
C THR A 213 17.32 2.50 6.67
N THR A 214 17.01 3.41 5.74
CA THR A 214 17.34 4.83 5.88
C THR A 214 16.18 5.69 5.37
N TYR A 215 15.80 6.71 6.14
CA TYR A 215 14.82 7.72 5.72
C TYR A 215 15.51 9.05 5.51
N TRP A 216 15.40 9.59 4.30
CA TRP A 216 16.10 10.79 3.89
C TRP A 216 15.13 11.92 3.53
N CYS A 217 15.27 13.05 4.20
CA CYS A 217 14.39 14.20 4.07
C CYS A 217 15.08 15.36 3.36
N ARG A 218 14.42 15.92 2.35
CA ARG A 218 14.85 17.14 1.66
C ARG A 218 13.72 18.15 1.53
N VAL A 219 13.93 19.37 2.03
CA VAL A 219 12.98 20.49 1.93
C VAL A 219 13.34 21.37 0.74
N PHE A 220 12.33 21.71 -0.07
CA PHE A 220 12.44 22.55 -1.27
C PHE A 220 11.61 23.80 -1.10
N LYS A 221 12.06 24.89 -1.73
CA LYS A 221 11.23 26.06 -2.04
C LYS A 221 10.82 25.97 -3.51
N LEU A 222 9.52 25.94 -3.78
CA LEU A 222 8.98 25.94 -5.13
C LEU A 222 9.29 27.28 -5.83
N PRO A 223 9.58 27.27 -7.14
CA PRO A 223 9.84 28.48 -7.93
C PRO A 223 8.72 29.54 -7.84
N ASP A 224 9.07 30.81 -8.09
CA ASP A 224 8.15 31.95 -8.01
C ASP A 224 6.89 31.83 -8.88
N LYS A 225 6.94 31.07 -9.99
CA LYS A 225 5.76 30.83 -10.83
C LYS A 225 4.60 30.19 -10.05
N PHE A 226 4.89 29.43 -8.99
CA PHE A 226 3.89 28.80 -8.14
C PHE A 226 3.25 29.76 -7.13
N LYS A 227 3.57 31.06 -7.15
CA LYS A 227 2.70 32.10 -6.57
C LYS A 227 1.34 32.14 -7.26
N LYS A 228 1.28 31.75 -8.54
CA LYS A 228 0.04 31.47 -9.26
C LYS A 228 -0.34 30.00 -9.09
N LYS A 229 -1.65 29.75 -8.96
CA LYS A 229 -2.21 28.39 -8.91
C LYS A 229 -1.95 27.63 -10.20
N HIS A 230 -1.49 26.40 -10.05
CA HIS A 230 -1.34 25.37 -11.06
C HIS A 230 -2.11 24.11 -10.65
N HIS A 231 -2.28 23.19 -11.57
CA HIS A 231 -2.86 21.87 -11.33
C HIS A 231 -1.80 20.79 -11.58
N ILE A 232 -1.71 19.83 -10.65
CA ILE A 232 -0.95 18.58 -10.82
C ILE A 232 -1.89 17.57 -11.47
N TYR A 233 -1.58 17.20 -12.71
CA TYR A 233 -2.33 16.25 -13.52
C TYR A 233 -1.91 14.81 -13.24
N GLN A 234 -0.65 14.60 -12.92
CA GLN A 234 -0.08 13.29 -12.61
C GLN A 234 1.18 13.47 -11.79
N TYR A 235 1.51 12.46 -10.99
CA TYR A 235 2.85 12.33 -10.45
C TYR A 235 3.38 10.91 -10.67
N GLU A 236 4.69 10.78 -10.70
CA GLU A 236 5.39 9.51 -10.82
C GLU A 236 6.73 9.56 -10.09
N ALA A 237 7.31 8.39 -9.85
CA ALA A 237 8.67 8.28 -9.37
C ALA A 237 9.68 8.60 -10.49
N ASN A 238 10.73 9.32 -10.14
CA ASN A 238 11.92 9.50 -10.96
C ASN A 238 13.09 8.86 -10.23
N ILE A 239 13.37 7.60 -10.57
CA ILE A 239 14.36 6.77 -9.87
C ILE A 239 15.58 6.64 -10.76
N GLN A 240 16.76 6.89 -10.19
CA GLN A 240 18.01 6.64 -10.88
C GLN A 240 18.20 5.13 -11.10
N ALA A 241 18.66 4.76 -12.30
CA ALA A 241 18.85 3.35 -12.66
C ALA A 241 19.76 2.59 -11.67
N SER A 242 20.77 3.25 -11.10
CA SER A 242 21.68 2.68 -10.09
C SER A 242 21.02 2.43 -8.73
N SER A 243 19.88 3.04 -8.46
CA SER A 243 19.13 2.97 -7.20
C SER A 243 17.82 2.18 -7.36
N GLN A 244 17.60 1.60 -8.54
CA GLN A 244 16.43 0.77 -8.79
C GLN A 244 16.48 -0.49 -7.92
N GLY A 245 15.41 -0.76 -7.19
CA GLY A 245 15.38 -1.83 -6.17
C GLY A 245 15.88 -1.41 -4.78
N LEU A 246 16.55 -0.26 -4.64
CA LEU A 246 16.97 0.32 -3.36
C LEU A 246 15.94 1.32 -2.80
N VAL A 247 15.44 2.21 -3.68
CA VAL A 247 14.36 3.14 -3.33
C VAL A 247 13.07 2.34 -3.14
N HIS A 248 12.60 2.26 -1.90
CA HIS A 248 11.48 1.40 -1.53
C HIS A 248 10.15 2.15 -1.59
N HIS A 249 10.10 3.37 -1.03
CA HIS A 249 8.99 4.30 -1.19
C HIS A 249 9.45 5.75 -1.10
N MET A 250 8.61 6.68 -1.56
CA MET A 250 8.83 8.11 -1.50
C MET A 250 7.52 8.84 -1.20
N GLU A 251 7.59 9.87 -0.37
CA GLU A 251 6.48 10.76 -0.07
C GLU A 251 6.87 12.22 -0.26
N LEU A 252 5.93 13.02 -0.76
CA LEU A 252 6.09 14.47 -0.87
C LEU A 252 5.02 15.15 -0.05
N PHE A 253 5.44 15.93 0.94
CA PHE A 253 4.59 16.66 1.86
C PHE A 253 4.58 18.15 1.52
N HIS A 254 3.42 18.79 1.66
CA HIS A 254 3.27 20.24 1.71
C HIS A 254 3.47 20.74 3.15
N CYS A 255 4.23 21.83 3.29
CA CYS A 255 4.44 22.50 4.57
C CYS A 255 3.27 23.44 4.87
N GLU A 256 2.39 23.02 5.77
CA GLU A 256 1.16 23.74 6.09
C GLU A 256 1.44 24.89 7.05
N SER A 257 1.66 26.06 6.47
CA SER A 257 1.99 27.28 7.19
C SER A 257 1.47 28.50 6.42
N ASN A 258 1.57 29.70 7.01
CA ASN A 258 1.20 30.93 6.34
C ASN A 258 2.00 31.09 5.03
N ALA A 259 1.37 31.62 3.98
CA ALA A 259 1.98 31.71 2.64
C ALA A 259 3.34 32.45 2.60
N LYS A 260 3.55 33.40 3.53
CA LYS A 260 4.77 34.21 3.64
C LYS A 260 5.78 33.67 4.65
N GLU A 261 5.45 32.62 5.38
CA GLU A 261 6.34 32.04 6.38
C GLU A 261 7.45 31.24 5.69
N GLU A 262 8.70 31.52 6.08
CA GLU A 262 9.86 30.79 5.56
C GLU A 262 10.12 29.53 6.39
N ILE A 263 10.16 28.40 5.69
CA ILE A 263 10.56 27.11 6.26
C ILE A 263 12.05 26.90 5.97
N PRO A 264 12.86 26.53 6.98
CA PRO A 264 14.27 26.22 6.75
C PRO A 264 14.44 25.08 5.73
N LEU A 265 15.34 25.27 4.78
CA LEU A 265 15.75 24.19 3.90
C LEU A 265 16.51 23.13 4.72
N TYR A 266 16.31 21.87 4.39
CA TYR A 266 16.92 20.73 5.05
C TYR A 266 17.27 19.67 4.02
N ASN A 267 18.35 18.92 4.26
CA ASN A 267 18.77 17.79 3.45
C ASN A 267 19.59 16.85 4.34
N GLY A 268 19.01 15.74 4.75
CA GLY A 268 19.64 14.83 5.72
C GLY A 268 18.70 13.73 6.17
N ASP A 269 19.16 12.95 7.15
CA ASP A 269 18.37 11.93 7.80
C ASP A 269 17.12 12.55 8.45
N CYS A 270 15.94 11.98 8.17
CA CYS A 270 14.68 12.49 8.69
C CYS A 270 14.60 12.53 10.22
N PHE A 271 15.42 11.75 10.91
CA PHE A 271 15.48 11.58 12.35
C PHE A 271 16.72 12.21 13.01
N ASP A 272 17.56 12.94 12.26
CA ASP A 272 18.68 13.66 12.86
C ASP A 272 18.17 14.72 13.85
N ASN A 273 18.72 14.75 15.06
CA ASN A 273 18.42 15.75 16.09
C ASN A 273 18.67 17.21 15.62
N LYS A 274 19.45 17.41 14.55
CA LYS A 274 19.72 18.70 13.92
C LYS A 274 18.65 19.12 12.93
N ARG A 275 17.69 18.25 12.57
CA ARG A 275 16.56 18.60 11.70
C ARG A 275 15.78 19.78 12.32
N PRO A 276 15.57 20.89 11.60
CA PRO A 276 14.85 22.02 12.17
C PRO A 276 13.41 21.66 12.51
N LYS A 277 12.98 21.87 13.76
CA LYS A 277 11.60 21.61 14.22
C LYS A 277 10.52 22.27 13.37
N LYS A 278 10.82 23.43 12.78
CA LYS A 278 9.90 24.11 11.85
C LYS A 278 9.52 23.27 10.62
N THR A 279 10.29 22.25 10.27
CA THR A 279 9.96 21.32 9.17
C THR A 279 8.89 20.30 9.54
N GLU A 280 8.52 20.16 10.82
CA GLU A 280 7.46 19.25 11.29
C GLU A 280 6.06 19.67 10.80
N VAL A 281 5.90 20.91 10.31
CA VAL A 281 4.65 21.37 9.68
C VAL A 281 4.42 20.75 8.29
N CYS A 282 5.43 20.09 7.72
CA CYS A 282 5.35 19.40 6.43
C CYS A 282 4.76 18.00 6.62
N LYS A 283 3.43 17.95 6.62
CA LYS A 283 2.66 16.72 6.94
C LYS A 283 1.56 16.38 5.93
N ARG A 284 1.10 17.35 5.13
CA ARG A 284 0.03 17.11 4.16
C ARG A 284 0.58 16.42 2.92
N VAL A 285 0.20 15.17 2.69
CA VAL A 285 0.66 14.36 1.56
C VAL A 285 0.15 14.94 0.23
N LEU A 286 1.08 15.30 -0.66
CA LEU A 286 0.78 15.68 -2.05
C LEU A 286 0.95 14.51 -3.02
N ALA A 287 1.90 13.61 -2.72
CA ALA A 287 2.19 12.43 -3.51
C ALA A 287 2.85 11.37 -2.63
N ALA A 288 2.50 10.10 -2.88
CA ALA A 288 3.16 8.95 -2.30
C ALA A 288 3.32 7.86 -3.38
N TRP A 289 4.47 7.22 -3.37
CA TRP A 289 4.85 6.19 -4.32
C TRP A 289 5.56 5.05 -3.58
N ALA A 290 5.27 3.81 -3.97
CA ALA A 290 5.99 2.63 -3.50
C ALA A 290 6.42 1.75 -4.69
N MET A 291 7.37 0.85 -4.47
CA MET A 291 7.98 0.01 -5.51
C MET A 291 6.96 -0.68 -6.44
N GLY A 292 7.04 -0.42 -7.75
CA GLY A 292 6.11 -0.99 -8.73
C GLY A 292 4.76 -0.26 -8.85
N ALA A 293 4.54 0.81 -8.09
CA ALA A 293 3.45 1.74 -8.32
C ALA A 293 3.63 2.42 -9.68
N GLN A 294 2.55 2.43 -10.46
CA GLN A 294 2.49 3.17 -11.72
C GLN A 294 2.27 4.66 -11.43
N PRO A 295 2.51 5.54 -12.42
CA PRO A 295 2.14 6.94 -12.31
C PRO A 295 0.68 7.12 -11.85
N PHE A 296 0.45 8.00 -10.90
CA PHE A 296 -0.89 8.33 -10.40
C PHE A 296 -1.44 9.51 -11.18
N THR A 297 -2.41 9.26 -12.07
CA THR A 297 -3.04 10.28 -12.90
C THR A 297 -4.38 10.73 -12.31
N TYR A 298 -4.55 12.04 -12.19
CA TYR A 298 -5.80 12.65 -11.77
C TYR A 298 -6.87 12.54 -12.86
N PRO A 299 -8.16 12.36 -12.49
CA PRO A 299 -9.26 12.11 -13.42
C PRO A 299 -9.65 13.37 -14.20
N GLU A 300 -10.15 13.26 -15.43
CA GLU A 300 -10.33 14.39 -16.38
C GLU A 300 -11.09 15.59 -15.82
N GLU A 301 -11.97 15.35 -14.85
CA GLU A 301 -12.80 16.35 -14.19
C GLU A 301 -12.03 17.22 -13.20
N ALA A 302 -10.93 16.71 -12.62
CA ALA A 302 -10.24 17.35 -11.50
C ALA A 302 -8.71 17.16 -11.50
N ALA A 303 -7.99 18.07 -10.86
CA ALA A 303 -6.56 17.94 -10.59
C ALA A 303 -6.18 18.60 -9.26
N LEU A 304 -5.09 18.17 -8.64
CA LEU A 304 -4.67 18.70 -7.34
C LEU A 304 -4.09 20.11 -7.50
N PRO A 305 -4.57 21.11 -6.74
CA PRO A 305 -4.04 22.45 -6.81
C PRO A 305 -2.65 22.54 -6.16
N LEU A 306 -1.72 23.21 -6.85
CA LEU A 306 -0.38 23.52 -6.40
C LEU A 306 -0.11 25.01 -6.56
N GLY A 307 0.37 25.68 -5.50
CA GLY A 307 0.61 27.11 -5.54
C GLY A 307 -0.65 27.97 -5.38
N GLY A 308 -0.49 29.28 -5.50
CA GLY A 308 -1.53 30.29 -5.25
C GLY A 308 -1.14 31.27 -4.14
N GLU A 309 -1.92 32.35 -3.98
CA GLU A 309 -1.59 33.45 -3.06
C GLU A 309 -1.54 33.04 -1.59
N THR A 310 -2.36 32.05 -1.20
CA THR A 310 -2.44 31.51 0.16
C THR A 310 -1.61 30.24 0.35
N PHE A 311 -0.91 29.77 -0.68
CA PHE A 311 -0.13 28.53 -0.64
C PHE A 311 1.30 28.81 -0.17
N ASN A 312 1.75 28.06 0.83
CA ASN A 312 3.14 28.13 1.26
C ASN A 312 4.03 27.36 0.26
N GLN A 313 5.05 28.01 -0.29
CA GLN A 313 5.85 27.44 -1.38
C GLN A 313 6.81 26.32 -0.95
N TYR A 314 6.80 25.87 0.31
CA TYR A 314 7.70 24.83 0.78
C TYR A 314 7.07 23.45 0.74
N VAL A 315 7.85 22.49 0.26
CA VAL A 315 7.50 21.06 0.21
C VAL A 315 8.68 20.23 0.71
N MET A 316 8.41 19.06 1.27
CA MET A 316 9.42 18.14 1.78
C MET A 316 9.30 16.79 1.07
N LEU A 317 10.39 16.31 0.48
CA LEU A 317 10.52 14.95 -0.02
C LEU A 317 11.11 14.08 1.08
N GLU A 318 10.48 12.95 1.33
CA GLU A 318 10.99 11.86 2.14
C GLU A 318 11.23 10.64 1.23
N ILE A 319 12.42 10.06 1.31
CA ILE A 319 12.78 8.84 0.58
C ILE A 319 13.18 7.77 1.58
N HIS A 320 12.52 6.62 1.51
CA HIS A 320 12.90 5.44 2.26
C HIS A 320 13.73 4.50 1.37
N TYR A 321 14.99 4.29 1.75
CA TYR A 321 15.88 3.31 1.17
C TYR A 321 15.84 2.02 1.97
N ASN A 322 15.59 0.90 1.30
CA ASN A 322 15.70 -0.44 1.88
C ASN A 322 16.94 -1.13 1.27
N ASN A 323 17.98 -1.31 2.08
CA ASN A 323 19.29 -1.84 1.67
C ASN A 323 19.64 -3.13 2.43
N PRO A 324 18.89 -4.22 2.24
CA PRO A 324 19.08 -5.47 3.00
C PRO A 324 20.44 -6.14 2.73
N GLU A 325 21.07 -5.82 1.59
CA GLU A 325 22.41 -6.29 1.22
C GLU A 325 23.54 -5.42 1.81
N LEU A 326 23.21 -4.35 2.54
CA LEU A 326 24.15 -3.39 3.16
C LEU A 326 25.18 -2.86 2.17
N LYS A 327 24.77 -2.61 0.92
CA LYS A 327 25.63 -2.10 -0.15
C LYS A 327 26.13 -0.71 0.22
N SER A 328 27.41 -0.45 -0.04
CA SER A 328 28.05 0.86 0.16
C SER A 328 28.42 1.51 -1.16
N GLY A 329 28.65 2.83 -1.15
CA GLY A 329 29.10 3.58 -2.32
C GLY A 329 28.00 3.93 -3.33
N ILE A 330 26.73 3.67 -3.01
CA ILE A 330 25.60 4.09 -3.83
C ILE A 330 25.34 5.58 -3.63
N ILE A 331 25.23 6.32 -4.73
CA ILE A 331 24.87 7.73 -4.75
C ILE A 331 23.51 7.86 -5.43
N ASP A 332 22.54 8.45 -4.73
CA ASP A 332 21.17 8.60 -5.20
C ASP A 332 20.76 10.07 -5.35
N SER A 333 20.05 10.35 -6.44
CA SER A 333 19.31 11.60 -6.70
C SER A 333 17.90 11.28 -7.23
N SER A 334 17.27 10.23 -6.70
CA SER A 334 15.90 9.87 -7.02
C SER A 334 14.91 10.84 -6.36
N GLY A 335 13.66 10.82 -6.80
CA GLY A 335 12.60 11.62 -6.21
C GLY A 335 11.28 11.54 -6.97
N VAL A 336 10.49 12.59 -6.88
CA VAL A 336 9.15 12.64 -7.49
C VAL A 336 9.15 13.61 -8.67
N ARG A 337 8.50 13.20 -9.76
CA ARG A 337 8.18 14.07 -10.91
C ARG A 337 6.69 14.38 -10.91
N PHE A 338 6.37 15.66 -10.94
CA PHE A 338 5.03 16.16 -11.17
C PHE A 338 4.85 16.59 -12.61
N HIS A 339 3.69 16.26 -13.16
CA HIS A 339 3.19 16.72 -14.45
C HIS A 339 2.14 17.79 -14.17
N ILE A 340 2.49 19.04 -14.40
CA ILE A 340 1.76 20.23 -13.96
C ILE A 340 1.33 21.15 -15.12
N SER A 341 0.27 21.92 -14.92
CA SER A 341 -0.08 23.00 -15.84
C SER A 341 -0.78 24.17 -15.16
N ASP A 342 -0.67 25.36 -15.76
CA ASP A 342 -1.47 26.53 -15.37
C ASP A 342 -2.83 26.58 -16.08
N LYS A 343 -3.07 25.70 -17.07
CA LYS A 343 -4.42 25.42 -17.59
C LYS A 343 -5.14 24.51 -16.61
N LEU A 344 -6.05 25.09 -15.85
CA LEU A 344 -6.77 24.39 -14.79
C LEU A 344 -7.87 23.48 -15.36
N ARG A 345 -8.07 22.31 -14.74
CA ARG A 345 -9.26 21.48 -14.91
C ARG A 345 -10.47 22.13 -14.25
N GLN A 346 -11.65 21.59 -14.56
CA GLN A 346 -12.93 22.15 -14.10
C GLN A 346 -13.02 22.20 -12.57
N MET A 347 -12.53 21.18 -11.88
CA MET A 347 -12.57 21.09 -10.42
C MET A 347 -11.18 20.96 -9.80
N ASP A 348 -11.05 21.50 -8.60
CA ASP A 348 -9.93 21.16 -7.73
C ASP A 348 -10.18 19.79 -7.09
N ALA A 349 -9.16 18.95 -7.09
CA ALA A 349 -9.11 17.80 -6.21
C ALA A 349 -8.69 18.23 -4.79
N GLY A 350 -9.20 17.53 -3.80
CA GLY A 350 -8.80 17.65 -2.39
C GLY A 350 -8.28 16.33 -1.85
N VAL A 351 -7.71 16.40 -0.64
CA VAL A 351 -7.33 15.24 0.17
C VAL A 351 -8.02 15.38 1.52
N ILE A 352 -8.65 14.31 2.02
CA ILE A 352 -9.19 14.24 3.39
C ILE A 352 -8.51 13.11 4.11
N GLU A 353 -8.16 13.34 5.38
CA GLU A 353 -7.70 12.32 6.29
C GLU A 353 -8.88 11.69 7.04
N LEU A 354 -9.07 10.39 6.83
CA LEU A 354 -10.02 9.56 7.58
C LEU A 354 -9.29 8.68 8.59
N GLY A 355 -9.95 8.32 9.69
CA GLY A 355 -9.44 7.31 10.63
C GLY A 355 -9.34 7.82 12.07
N LEU A 356 -8.25 7.51 12.75
CA LEU A 356 -8.08 7.77 14.18
C LEU A 356 -7.36 9.07 14.47
N GLU A 357 -7.81 9.75 15.52
CA GLU A 357 -7.13 10.89 16.12
C GLU A 357 -5.71 10.51 16.58
N TYR A 358 -4.74 11.41 16.38
CA TYR A 358 -3.36 11.24 16.85
C TYR A 358 -3.26 11.57 18.36
N THR A 359 -3.86 10.72 19.19
CA THR A 359 -3.86 10.85 20.66
C THR A 359 -3.60 9.51 21.32
N ASP A 360 -3.15 9.56 22.57
CA ASP A 360 -2.93 8.38 23.39
C ASP A 360 -4.22 7.71 23.88
N LYS A 361 -5.39 8.28 23.58
CA LYS A 361 -6.71 7.72 23.93
C LYS A 361 -6.96 6.35 23.31
N MET A 362 -6.47 6.13 22.08
CA MET A 362 -6.60 4.87 21.36
C MET A 362 -5.28 4.12 21.44
N ALA A 363 -5.18 3.21 22.39
CA ALA A 363 -3.98 2.47 22.72
C ALA A 363 -4.12 0.97 22.45
N ILE A 364 -3.02 0.33 22.05
CA ILE A 364 -2.93 -1.07 21.66
C ILE A 364 -2.12 -1.84 22.72
N PRO A 365 -2.70 -2.88 23.35
CA PRO A 365 -1.99 -3.73 24.29
C PRO A 365 -0.81 -4.48 23.68
N PRO A 366 0.23 -4.83 24.48
CA PRO A 366 1.35 -5.65 23.99
C PRO A 366 0.93 -7.11 23.76
N GLY A 367 1.68 -7.83 22.92
CA GLY A 367 1.53 -9.29 22.74
C GLY A 367 0.25 -9.72 22.02
N GLN A 368 -0.33 -8.88 21.17
CA GLN A 368 -1.52 -9.19 20.39
C GLN A 368 -1.14 -9.65 18.98
N GLU A 369 -1.70 -10.76 18.52
CA GLU A 369 -1.57 -11.20 17.13
C GLU A 369 -2.28 -10.23 16.19
N SER A 370 -3.50 -9.83 16.56
CA SER A 370 -4.32 -8.85 15.86
C SER A 370 -5.20 -8.10 16.88
N PHE A 371 -5.07 -6.78 16.93
CA PHE A 371 -5.92 -5.91 17.74
C PHE A 371 -6.50 -4.80 16.85
N PRO A 372 -7.83 -4.68 16.72
CA PRO A 372 -8.45 -3.70 15.84
C PRO A 372 -8.64 -2.35 16.52
N LEU A 373 -8.39 -1.27 15.79
CA LEU A 373 -8.87 0.07 16.13
C LEU A 373 -9.68 0.65 14.98
N THR A 374 -10.76 1.37 15.32
CA THR A 374 -11.70 1.89 14.32
C THR A 374 -11.91 3.39 14.51
N GLY A 375 -11.70 4.14 13.44
CA GLY A 375 -11.98 5.57 13.35
C GLY A 375 -13.17 5.87 12.43
N TYR A 376 -13.89 6.93 12.75
CA TYR A 376 -15.16 7.27 12.14
C TYR A 376 -15.14 8.68 11.56
N CYS A 377 -15.77 8.83 10.40
CA CYS A 377 -16.24 10.09 9.86
C CYS A 377 -17.77 10.05 9.85
N ILE A 378 -18.37 10.61 10.91
CA ILE A 378 -19.80 10.46 11.18
C ILE A 378 -20.67 11.39 10.32
N SER A 379 -21.97 11.09 10.27
CA SER A 379 -22.97 11.77 9.44
C SER A 379 -23.04 13.28 9.69
N SER A 380 -22.90 13.74 10.94
CA SER A 380 -22.91 15.17 11.27
C SER A 380 -21.71 15.90 10.67
N CYS A 381 -20.52 15.28 10.63
CA CYS A 381 -19.33 15.89 10.04
C CYS A 381 -19.41 15.93 8.51
N THR A 382 -19.84 14.83 7.86
CA THR A 382 -20.04 14.83 6.40
C THR A 382 -21.16 15.79 5.99
N SER A 383 -22.20 15.97 6.82
CA SER A 383 -23.30 16.90 6.55
C SER A 383 -22.85 18.36 6.50
N VAL A 384 -21.95 18.78 7.38
CA VAL A 384 -21.42 20.16 7.41
C VAL A 384 -20.21 20.34 6.51
N GLY A 385 -19.45 19.27 6.26
CA GLY A 385 -18.19 19.30 5.54
C GLY A 385 -18.30 19.15 4.02
N PHE A 386 -19.37 18.55 3.51
CA PHE A 386 -19.53 18.28 2.08
C PHE A 386 -20.58 19.18 1.40
N PRO A 387 -20.40 19.47 0.09
CA PRO A 387 -21.42 20.15 -0.71
C PRO A 387 -22.68 19.27 -0.85
N GLN A 388 -23.81 19.88 -1.18
CA GLN A 388 -25.11 19.21 -1.30
C GLN A 388 -25.08 18.03 -2.29
N GLU A 389 -24.37 18.20 -3.40
CA GLU A 389 -24.18 17.20 -4.43
C GLU A 389 -23.18 16.11 -4.02
N GLY A 390 -22.49 16.27 -2.88
CA GLY A 390 -21.47 15.37 -2.36
C GLY A 390 -20.15 15.37 -3.14
N ILE A 391 -19.22 14.55 -2.68
CA ILE A 391 -17.89 14.38 -3.26
C ILE A 391 -17.77 13.03 -3.98
N THR A 392 -16.83 12.95 -4.91
CA THR A 392 -16.44 11.73 -5.63
C THR A 392 -14.99 11.40 -5.28
N ILE A 393 -14.81 10.31 -4.55
CA ILE A 393 -13.50 9.78 -4.17
C ILE A 393 -12.98 8.93 -5.32
N PHE A 394 -11.75 9.17 -5.74
CA PHE A 394 -11.13 8.51 -6.89
C PHE A 394 -9.79 7.87 -6.54
N GLY A 395 -9.15 8.25 -5.44
CA GLY A 395 -7.92 7.63 -4.96
C GLY A 395 -7.94 7.45 -3.43
N SER A 396 -7.12 6.53 -2.95
CA SER A 396 -6.98 6.24 -1.52
C SER A 396 -5.55 5.78 -1.22
N GLN A 397 -4.99 6.27 -0.13
CA GLN A 397 -3.73 5.80 0.45
C GLN A 397 -3.99 5.37 1.90
N LEU A 398 -3.73 4.09 2.19
CA LEU A 398 -3.82 3.54 3.54
C LEU A 398 -2.48 3.76 4.25
N HIS A 399 -2.53 4.12 5.52
CA HIS A 399 -1.35 4.46 6.30
C HIS A 399 -1.49 4.02 7.77
N THR A 400 -0.42 3.43 8.29
CA THR A 400 -0.14 3.13 9.69
C THR A 400 1.36 3.26 9.93
N HIS A 401 1.79 3.21 11.19
CA HIS A 401 3.20 2.97 11.52
C HIS A 401 3.48 1.46 11.57
N LEU A 402 4.58 1.07 12.23
CA LEU A 402 5.29 -0.21 12.07
C LEU A 402 4.50 -1.48 12.41
N ILE A 403 3.42 -1.41 13.18
CA ILE A 403 2.69 -2.59 13.65
C ILE A 403 1.34 -2.82 12.94
N GLY A 404 0.97 -1.99 11.95
CA GLY A 404 -0.25 -2.19 11.17
C GLY A 404 -0.12 -3.33 10.15
N VAL A 405 -1.13 -4.21 10.11
CA VAL A 405 -1.12 -5.44 9.30
C VAL A 405 -2.31 -5.58 8.35
N LYS A 406 -3.39 -4.83 8.59
CA LYS A 406 -4.59 -4.79 7.74
C LYS A 406 -5.27 -3.45 7.88
N VAL A 407 -5.73 -2.87 6.77
CA VAL A 407 -6.46 -1.60 6.77
C VAL A 407 -7.58 -1.64 5.74
N TYR A 408 -8.75 -1.14 6.11
CA TYR A 408 -9.86 -0.97 5.16
C TYR A 408 -10.81 0.15 5.58
N THR A 409 -11.53 0.70 4.60
CA THR A 409 -12.52 1.76 4.81
C THR A 409 -13.86 1.37 4.20
N ARG A 410 -14.86 1.23 5.07
CA ARG A 410 -16.27 0.94 4.73
C ARG A 410 -17.06 2.24 4.57
N HIS A 411 -18.10 2.19 3.75
CA HIS A 411 -18.95 3.33 3.42
C HIS A 411 -20.40 3.00 3.71
N PHE A 412 -21.11 3.91 4.40
CA PHE A 412 -22.51 3.73 4.76
C PHE A 412 -23.32 4.96 4.36
N ASP A 413 -24.58 4.74 4.01
CA ASP A 413 -25.53 5.83 3.85
C ASP A 413 -26.08 6.33 5.21
N ALA A 414 -26.90 7.38 5.16
CA ALA A 414 -27.51 7.96 6.35
C ALA A 414 -28.48 7.02 7.10
N LEU A 415 -28.88 5.90 6.51
CA LEU A 415 -29.76 4.89 7.11
C LEU A 415 -28.98 3.72 7.72
N GLY A 416 -27.64 3.78 7.72
CA GLY A 416 -26.79 2.71 8.24
C GLY A 416 -26.70 1.48 7.33
N ARG A 417 -27.02 1.63 6.04
CA ARG A 417 -26.83 0.57 5.04
C ARG A 417 -25.44 0.68 4.45
N GLU A 418 -24.74 -0.44 4.42
CA GLU A 418 -23.41 -0.49 3.84
C GLU A 418 -23.49 -0.40 2.31
N LEU A 419 -22.68 0.48 1.76
CA LEU A 419 -22.45 0.72 0.35
C LEU A 419 -21.12 0.07 -0.07
N PRO A 420 -20.82 -0.06 -1.38
CA PRO A 420 -19.57 -0.65 -1.82
C PRO A 420 -18.35 -0.06 -1.10
N GLU A 421 -17.50 -0.96 -0.60
CA GLU A 421 -16.32 -0.59 0.17
C GLU A 421 -15.39 0.34 -0.62
N LEU A 422 -14.75 1.27 0.08
CA LEU A 422 -13.90 2.29 -0.54
C LEU A 422 -12.54 1.71 -0.90
N ASN A 423 -11.86 1.09 0.07
CA ASN A 423 -10.54 0.49 -0.12
C ASN A 423 -10.30 -0.56 0.97
N ARG A 424 -9.55 -1.61 0.63
CA ARG A 424 -9.14 -2.68 1.54
C ARG A 424 -7.77 -3.19 1.17
N ASP A 425 -7.02 -3.52 2.19
CA ASP A 425 -5.75 -4.21 2.10
C ASP A 425 -5.61 -5.14 3.30
N ASN A 426 -5.94 -6.41 3.09
CA ASN A 426 -5.87 -7.43 4.14
C ASN A 426 -4.42 -7.85 4.44
N HIS A 427 -3.50 -7.60 3.50
CA HIS A 427 -2.07 -7.88 3.62
C HIS A 427 -1.28 -6.57 3.61
N TYR A 428 -1.82 -5.54 4.26
CA TYR A 428 -1.20 -4.24 4.31
C TYR A 428 0.20 -4.35 4.89
N SER A 429 1.15 -3.61 4.31
CA SER A 429 2.50 -3.48 4.85
C SER A 429 2.88 -2.00 4.92
N THR A 430 3.35 -1.63 6.10
CA THR A 430 3.87 -0.29 6.45
C THR A 430 5.00 0.15 5.53
N HIS A 431 5.77 -0.80 4.99
CA HIS A 431 6.85 -0.50 4.07
C HIS A 431 6.34 -0.20 2.63
N PHE A 432 5.12 -0.61 2.28
CA PHE A 432 4.56 -0.54 0.93
C PHE A 432 3.28 0.31 0.90
N GLN A 433 3.47 1.63 0.87
CA GLN A 433 2.38 2.61 0.88
C GLN A 433 2.33 3.35 -0.46
N GLU A 434 1.38 2.97 -1.33
CA GLU A 434 1.11 3.66 -2.59
C GLU A 434 -0.27 4.35 -2.54
N ILE A 435 -0.43 5.46 -3.25
CA ILE A 435 -1.77 6.00 -3.51
C ILE A 435 -2.38 5.20 -4.65
N ARG A 436 -3.48 4.50 -4.36
CA ARG A 436 -4.17 3.66 -5.33
C ARG A 436 -5.29 4.42 -6.00
N ARG A 437 -5.32 4.38 -7.33
CA ARG A 437 -6.49 4.82 -8.10
C ARG A 437 -7.59 3.76 -7.96
N LEU A 438 -8.71 4.12 -7.34
CA LEU A 438 -9.84 3.21 -7.15
C LEU A 438 -10.36 2.71 -8.51
N LYS A 439 -10.64 1.40 -8.60
CA LYS A 439 -11.22 0.78 -9.81
C LYS A 439 -12.55 1.41 -10.18
N LYS A 440 -13.34 1.78 -9.17
CA LYS A 440 -14.61 2.50 -9.29
C LYS A 440 -14.55 3.73 -8.37
N PRO A 441 -14.77 4.95 -8.89
CA PRO A 441 -14.93 6.12 -8.03
C PRO A 441 -16.13 5.95 -7.10
N VAL A 442 -16.02 6.44 -5.86
CA VAL A 442 -17.04 6.30 -4.81
C VAL A 442 -17.68 7.67 -4.55
N LYS A 443 -19.00 7.74 -4.70
CA LYS A 443 -19.77 8.96 -4.42
C LYS A 443 -20.18 9.00 -2.94
N VAL A 444 -19.82 10.04 -2.22
CA VAL A 444 -20.17 10.24 -0.81
C VAL A 444 -21.01 11.51 -0.69
N LEU A 445 -22.23 11.38 -0.16
CA LEU A 445 -23.16 12.50 0.04
C LEU A 445 -23.10 13.02 1.49
N PRO A 446 -23.53 14.26 1.73
CA PRO A 446 -23.80 14.76 3.09
C PRO A 446 -24.66 13.76 3.89
N GLY A 447 -24.26 13.48 5.14
CA GLY A 447 -24.97 12.55 6.03
C GLY A 447 -24.52 11.09 5.91
N HIS A 448 -23.68 10.74 4.93
CA HIS A 448 -23.06 9.41 4.86
C HIS A 448 -21.99 9.25 5.94
N VAL A 449 -21.61 8.00 6.21
CA VAL A 449 -20.58 7.65 7.21
C VAL A 449 -19.44 6.90 6.52
N LEU A 450 -18.21 7.22 6.88
CA LEU A 450 -17.02 6.47 6.48
C LEU A 450 -16.36 5.90 7.73
N ILE A 451 -16.05 4.60 7.71
CA ILE A 451 -15.48 3.88 8.85
C ILE A 451 -14.15 3.28 8.40
N THR A 452 -13.04 3.75 8.97
CA THR A 452 -11.71 3.22 8.69
C THR A 452 -11.26 2.35 9.86
N ARG A 453 -10.94 1.10 9.58
CA ARG A 453 -10.41 0.16 10.58
C ARG A 453 -9.00 -0.27 10.21
N CYS A 454 -8.15 -0.31 11.22
CA CYS A 454 -6.79 -0.83 11.15
C CYS A 454 -6.63 -1.94 12.17
N ASP A 455 -6.02 -3.04 11.76
CA ASP A 455 -5.69 -4.16 12.62
C ASP A 455 -4.16 -4.16 12.83
N TYR A 456 -3.72 -4.36 14.07
CA TYR A 456 -2.32 -4.24 14.49
C TYR A 456 -1.78 -5.51 15.13
N SER A 457 -0.50 -5.80 14.91
CA SER A 457 0.22 -6.89 15.58
C SER A 457 1.30 -6.37 16.54
N THR A 458 1.10 -6.61 17.83
CA THR A 458 2.04 -6.19 18.90
C THR A 458 2.83 -7.35 19.48
N MET A 459 2.94 -8.48 18.78
CA MET A 459 3.73 -9.65 19.21
C MET A 459 5.17 -9.30 19.61
N ASN A 460 5.76 -8.29 18.95
CA ASN A 460 7.12 -7.81 19.20
C ASN A 460 7.21 -6.63 20.18
N ARG A 461 6.08 -6.18 20.76
CA ARG A 461 6.04 -5.05 21.70
C ARG A 461 5.82 -5.56 23.13
N LYS A 462 6.61 -5.03 24.07
CA LYS A 462 6.49 -5.37 25.51
C LYS A 462 5.55 -4.45 26.28
N ASN A 463 5.29 -3.26 25.74
CA ASN A 463 4.54 -2.19 26.38
C ASN A 463 3.36 -1.76 25.50
N MET A 464 2.44 -1.00 26.07
CA MET A 464 1.38 -0.31 25.34
C MET A 464 1.95 0.50 24.18
N THR A 465 1.25 0.48 23.04
CA THR A 465 1.53 1.35 21.90
C THR A 465 0.40 2.37 21.77
N PHE A 466 0.73 3.66 21.70
CA PHE A 466 -0.26 4.75 21.70
C PHE A 466 -0.44 5.32 20.30
N GLY A 467 -1.57 5.97 20.05
CA GLY A 467 -1.74 6.83 18.88
C GLY A 467 -0.85 8.08 18.97
N GLY A 468 -0.12 8.40 17.91
CA GLY A 468 0.83 9.51 17.95
C GLY A 468 1.58 9.74 16.65
N PHE A 469 2.49 10.71 16.68
CA PHE A 469 3.30 11.10 15.52
C PHE A 469 4.64 10.37 15.43
N SER A 470 5.12 9.76 16.52
CA SER A 470 6.38 9.02 16.49
C SER A 470 6.21 7.70 15.76
N ILE A 471 7.26 7.24 15.06
CA ILE A 471 7.29 5.92 14.45
C ILE A 471 7.10 4.76 15.46
N SER A 472 7.42 5.01 16.74
CA SER A 472 7.17 4.07 17.83
C SER A 472 5.70 4.04 18.27
N ASP A 473 4.98 5.13 18.05
CA ASP A 473 3.54 5.25 18.23
C ASP A 473 2.83 4.62 17.03
N GLU A 474 1.51 4.73 16.95
CA GLU A 474 0.73 4.24 15.84
C GLU A 474 -0.22 5.28 15.23
N MET A 475 -0.62 4.98 13.99
CA MET A 475 -1.62 5.73 13.24
C MET A 475 -2.60 4.77 12.57
N CYS A 476 -3.85 5.22 12.39
CA CYS A 476 -4.82 4.58 11.50
C CYS A 476 -5.36 5.63 10.56
N VAL A 477 -4.90 5.66 9.32
CA VAL A 477 -5.26 6.73 8.38
C VAL A 477 -5.60 6.17 7.00
N ASN A 478 -6.63 6.74 6.39
CA ASN A 478 -6.87 6.65 4.95
C ASN A 478 -6.93 8.07 4.37
N TYR A 479 -5.95 8.43 3.55
CA TYR A 479 -5.96 9.66 2.76
C TYR A 479 -6.79 9.43 1.50
N ILE A 480 -7.98 10.04 1.45
CA ILE A 480 -8.86 9.94 0.28
C ILE A 480 -8.63 11.11 -0.67
N HIS A 481 -8.43 10.83 -1.95
CA HIS A 481 -8.34 11.83 -3.01
C HIS A 481 -9.71 11.98 -3.67
N TYR A 482 -10.24 13.20 -3.69
CA TYR A 482 -11.63 13.44 -4.09
C TYR A 482 -11.83 14.74 -4.85
N TYR A 483 -13.00 14.89 -5.48
CA TYR A 483 -13.47 16.16 -6.06
C TYR A 483 -15.01 16.29 -5.91
N PRO A 484 -15.59 17.49 -5.99
CA PRO A 484 -14.91 18.78 -5.91
C PRO A 484 -14.29 18.97 -4.53
N ARG A 485 -13.19 19.74 -4.45
CA ARG A 485 -12.56 20.11 -3.19
C ARG A 485 -13.57 20.76 -2.25
N ALA A 486 -13.65 20.25 -1.03
CA ALA A 486 -14.51 20.77 0.03
C ALA A 486 -13.66 21.39 1.15
N PRO A 487 -14.26 22.16 2.08
CA PRO A 487 -13.52 22.72 3.21
C PRO A 487 -13.06 21.68 4.22
N LEU A 488 -13.68 20.49 4.27
CA LEU A 488 -13.28 19.40 5.17
C LEU A 488 -11.92 18.84 4.78
N GLU A 489 -11.02 18.74 5.75
CA GLU A 489 -9.66 18.20 5.58
C GLU A 489 -9.36 17.05 6.54
N VAL A 490 -9.82 17.13 7.79
CA VAL A 490 -9.69 16.05 8.76
C VAL A 490 -11.07 15.60 9.19
N CYS A 491 -11.35 14.30 9.02
CA CYS A 491 -12.55 13.66 9.54
C CYS A 491 -12.15 12.38 10.28
N LYS A 492 -11.78 12.55 11.54
CA LYS A 492 -11.22 11.49 12.39
C LYS A 492 -11.99 11.39 13.69
N SER A 493 -11.79 10.29 14.40
CA SER A 493 -12.36 10.11 15.74
C SER A 493 -11.42 9.37 16.69
N SER A 494 -11.78 9.39 17.96
CA SER A 494 -11.23 8.54 19.02
C SER A 494 -12.33 8.27 20.05
N ILE A 495 -12.05 7.47 21.07
CA ILE A 495 -12.94 7.35 22.23
C ILE A 495 -13.11 8.72 22.92
N SER A 496 -14.31 8.99 23.42
CA SER A 496 -14.59 10.18 24.21
C SER A 496 -13.82 10.20 25.52
N GLU A 497 -13.47 11.40 25.99
CA GLU A 497 -12.73 11.59 27.25
C GLU A 497 -13.51 11.02 28.44
N GLN A 498 -14.83 11.21 28.45
CA GLN A 498 -15.69 10.73 29.54
C GLN A 498 -15.77 9.20 29.59
N ALA A 499 -15.91 8.54 28.43
CA ALA A 499 -15.95 7.09 28.38
C ALA A 499 -14.61 6.47 28.79
N LEU A 500 -13.50 7.03 28.31
CA LEU A 500 -12.17 6.57 28.68
C LEU A 500 -11.88 6.76 30.18
N LYS A 501 -12.28 7.90 30.74
CA LYS A 501 -12.20 8.15 32.19
C LYS A 501 -13.01 7.12 32.99
N THR A 502 -14.20 6.78 32.50
CA THR A 502 -15.06 5.75 33.11
C THR A 502 -14.39 4.38 33.09
N PHE A 503 -13.74 4.01 31.99
CA PHE A 503 -12.95 2.79 31.89
C PHE A 503 -11.80 2.74 32.92
N PHE A 504 -11.04 3.83 33.06
CA PHE A 504 -9.97 3.87 34.06
C PHE A 504 -10.49 3.81 35.50
N ASN A 505 -11.64 4.42 35.79
CA ASN A 505 -12.28 4.31 37.10
C ASN A 505 -12.79 2.89 37.35
N TYR A 506 -13.36 2.22 36.34
CA TYR A 506 -13.72 0.80 36.42
C TYR A 506 -12.50 -0.07 36.73
N MET A 507 -11.39 0.14 36.03
CA MET A 507 -10.13 -0.58 36.26
C MET A 507 -9.61 -0.41 37.69
N LYS A 508 -9.82 0.77 38.29
CA LYS A 508 -9.45 1.04 39.68
C LYS A 508 -10.35 0.31 40.67
N GLU A 509 -11.66 0.48 40.53
CA GLU A 509 -12.64 0.05 41.55
C GLU A 509 -12.93 -1.45 41.51
N TRP A 510 -12.93 -2.04 40.31
CA TRP A 510 -13.37 -3.41 40.09
C TRP A 510 -12.24 -4.38 39.75
N GLU A 511 -11.17 -3.89 39.13
CA GLU A 511 -10.01 -4.70 38.73
C GLU A 511 -8.77 -4.47 39.60
N ASP A 512 -8.87 -3.62 40.63
CA ASP A 512 -7.77 -3.25 41.56
C ASP A 512 -6.49 -2.79 40.83
N GLN A 513 -6.65 -2.06 39.73
CA GLN A 513 -5.53 -1.52 38.96
C GLN A 513 -5.15 -0.12 39.48
N PRO A 514 -3.85 0.24 39.47
CA PRO A 514 -3.38 1.52 40.02
C PRO A 514 -3.62 2.72 39.08
N THR A 515 -4.79 2.82 38.47
CA THR A 515 -5.25 3.98 37.68
C THR A 515 -5.75 5.13 38.58
N SER A 516 -5.75 6.35 38.08
CA SER A 516 -6.20 7.55 38.79
C SER A 516 -6.58 8.68 37.83
N GLU A 517 -7.58 9.48 38.19
CA GLU A 517 -7.94 10.71 37.46
C GLU A 517 -6.83 11.77 37.47
N SER A 518 -5.90 11.69 38.42
CA SER A 518 -4.74 12.58 38.49
C SER A 518 -3.62 12.23 37.51
N LYS A 519 -3.65 11.02 36.93
CA LYS A 519 -2.66 10.53 35.97
C LYS A 519 -3.06 10.89 34.55
N GLY A 520 -2.06 11.08 33.68
CA GLY A 520 -2.32 11.21 32.24
C GLY A 520 -2.89 9.91 31.64
N VAL A 521 -3.46 9.99 30.44
CA VAL A 521 -4.04 8.81 29.75
C VAL A 521 -3.00 7.71 29.55
N SER A 522 -1.85 8.03 28.94
CA SER A 522 -0.73 7.10 28.77
C SER A 522 -0.28 6.46 30.10
N GLU A 523 -0.18 7.24 31.17
CA GLU A 523 0.26 6.76 32.49
C GLU A 523 -0.76 5.80 33.11
N ASN A 524 -2.06 6.06 32.91
CA ASN A 524 -3.12 5.14 33.32
C ASN A 524 -3.02 3.80 32.57
N TYR A 525 -2.82 3.82 31.25
CA TYR A 525 -2.61 2.59 30.47
C TYR A 525 -1.36 1.81 30.91
N TYR A 526 -0.27 2.49 31.25
CA TYR A 526 0.93 1.84 31.80
C TYR A 526 0.75 1.27 33.20
N SER A 527 -0.22 1.80 33.95
CA SER A 527 -0.51 1.34 35.31
C SER A 527 -1.28 0.01 35.31
N ILE A 528 -1.94 -0.35 34.20
CA ILE A 528 -2.75 -1.57 34.08
C ILE A 528 -1.85 -2.78 33.81
N GLN A 529 -2.04 -3.85 34.57
CA GLN A 529 -1.46 -5.16 34.28
C GLN A 529 -2.33 -5.89 33.26
N TRP A 530 -1.89 -5.91 32.01
CA TRP A 530 -2.65 -6.48 30.89
C TRP A 530 -2.69 -8.01 30.93
N ASN A 531 -3.90 -8.55 30.78
CA ASN A 531 -4.18 -9.96 30.58
C ASN A 531 -5.27 -10.11 29.50
N LYS A 532 -5.58 -11.33 29.07
CA LYS A 532 -6.55 -11.58 27.98
C LYS A 532 -7.93 -10.95 28.24
N MET A 533 -8.43 -11.00 29.48
CA MET A 533 -9.73 -10.44 29.84
C MET A 533 -9.75 -8.91 29.75
N ARG A 534 -8.72 -8.22 30.26
CA ARG A 534 -8.64 -6.75 30.21
C ARG A 534 -8.44 -6.22 28.80
N VAL A 535 -7.72 -6.97 27.97
CA VAL A 535 -7.58 -6.66 26.54
C VAL A 535 -8.93 -6.74 25.84
N GLN A 536 -9.70 -7.82 26.09
CA GLN A 536 -11.06 -7.96 25.54
C GLN A 536 -11.99 -6.83 26.03
N LEU A 537 -11.93 -6.49 27.32
CA LEU A 537 -12.72 -5.39 27.86
C LEU A 537 -12.37 -4.03 27.22
N LEU A 538 -11.09 -3.78 26.95
CA LEU A 538 -10.67 -2.56 26.26
C LEU A 538 -11.20 -2.53 24.81
N ASP A 539 -11.15 -3.66 24.10
CA ASP A 539 -11.69 -3.79 22.74
C ASP A 539 -13.21 -3.50 22.71
N GLU A 540 -13.97 -4.11 23.64
CA GLU A 540 -15.41 -3.85 23.80
C GLU A 540 -15.70 -2.37 24.09
N VAL A 541 -14.91 -1.75 24.97
CA VAL A 541 -15.04 -0.31 25.27
C VAL A 541 -14.80 0.53 24.03
N TYR A 542 -13.78 0.24 23.21
CA TYR A 542 -13.56 0.97 21.96
C TYR A 542 -14.67 0.75 20.92
N HIS A 543 -15.37 -0.40 20.97
CA HIS A 543 -16.46 -0.71 20.04
C HIS A 543 -17.76 0.04 20.38
N GLU A 544 -18.06 0.19 21.67
CA GLU A 544 -19.36 0.68 22.14
C GLU A 544 -19.34 2.13 22.65
N ALA A 545 -18.16 2.65 23.05
CA ALA A 545 -18.08 3.95 23.69
C ALA A 545 -18.38 5.12 22.73
N PRO A 546 -18.99 6.21 23.23
CA PRO A 546 -19.13 7.45 22.48
C PRO A 546 -17.79 8.00 21.99
N LEU A 547 -17.85 8.73 20.88
CA LEU A 547 -16.70 9.23 20.13
C LEU A 547 -16.36 10.68 20.46
N SER A 548 -15.08 11.00 20.44
CA SER A 548 -14.55 12.34 20.26
C SER A 548 -14.21 12.54 18.78
N MET A 549 -14.81 13.54 18.14
CA MET A 549 -14.69 13.80 16.70
C MET A 549 -13.74 14.96 16.41
N GLN A 550 -12.80 14.73 15.50
CA GLN A 550 -12.05 15.79 14.83
C GLN A 550 -12.66 16.03 13.44
N CYS A 551 -13.58 16.99 13.38
CA CYS A 551 -14.15 17.52 12.14
C CYS A 551 -13.50 18.88 11.85
N ASN A 552 -12.37 18.89 11.14
CA ASN A 552 -11.58 20.10 10.91
C ASN A 552 -11.60 20.54 9.45
N MET A 553 -11.68 21.86 9.28
CA MET A 553 -11.53 22.54 8.00
C MET A 553 -10.06 22.60 7.57
N SER A 554 -9.81 22.87 6.29
CA SER A 554 -8.49 23.18 5.74
C SER A 554 -7.77 24.38 6.37
N SER A 555 -8.49 25.21 7.12
CA SER A 555 -7.88 26.31 7.89
C SER A 555 -7.24 25.85 9.20
N GLY A 556 -7.39 24.56 9.57
CA GLY A 556 -7.03 24.02 10.87
C GLY A 556 -8.09 24.23 11.95
N ASN A 557 -9.11 25.06 11.69
CA ASN A 557 -10.23 25.27 12.62
C ASN A 557 -11.23 24.11 12.58
N ARG A 558 -11.85 23.81 13.71
CA ARG A 558 -13.00 22.87 13.80
C ARG A 558 -14.25 23.49 13.16
N PHE A 559 -15.08 22.66 12.52
CA PHE A 559 -16.43 23.08 12.14
C PHE A 559 -17.26 23.44 13.39
N PRO A 560 -18.18 24.42 13.32
CA PRO A 560 -19.09 24.70 14.43
C PRO A 560 -19.94 23.48 14.79
N GLY A 561 -19.97 23.11 16.06
CA GLY A 561 -20.72 21.95 16.55
C GLY A 561 -20.16 21.41 17.86
N TYR A 562 -20.93 20.53 18.51
CA TYR A 562 -20.44 19.74 19.63
C TYR A 562 -19.95 18.39 19.09
N TRP A 563 -18.66 18.13 19.28
CA TRP A 563 -17.95 17.01 18.67
C TRP A 563 -17.47 15.97 19.68
N GLU A 564 -17.78 16.16 20.97
CA GLU A 564 -17.47 15.20 22.02
C GLU A 564 -18.70 14.34 22.31
N ASN A 565 -18.51 13.12 22.83
CA ASN A 565 -19.58 12.18 23.16
C ASN A 565 -20.57 11.91 22.00
N ALA A 566 -20.10 11.94 20.76
CA ALA A 566 -20.92 11.59 19.60
C ALA A 566 -21.25 10.09 19.60
N PRO A 567 -22.46 9.66 19.24
CA PRO A 567 -22.78 8.24 19.20
C PRO A 567 -22.00 7.50 18.11
N VAL A 568 -21.64 6.24 18.38
CA VAL A 568 -21.09 5.35 17.36
C VAL A 568 -22.16 5.11 16.28
N PRO A 569 -21.83 5.26 14.98
CA PRO A 569 -22.79 5.00 13.91
C PRO A 569 -23.32 3.56 13.92
N ALA A 570 -24.64 3.40 13.90
CA ALA A 570 -25.28 2.10 13.85
C ALA A 570 -25.12 1.44 12.47
N VAL A 571 -24.59 0.22 12.43
CA VAL A 571 -24.55 -0.62 11.23
C VAL A 571 -25.85 -1.44 11.17
N SER A 572 -26.76 -1.05 10.29
CA SER A 572 -28.08 -1.70 10.18
C SER A 572 -28.10 -2.82 9.15
N LEU A 573 -27.44 -2.64 8.01
CA LEU A 573 -27.37 -3.63 6.93
C LEU A 573 -25.93 -3.72 6.41
N PRO A 574 -25.08 -4.61 6.97
CA PRO A 574 -23.74 -4.84 6.44
C PRO A 574 -23.81 -5.57 5.09
N LEU A 575 -22.83 -5.32 4.22
CA LEU A 575 -22.60 -6.11 3.03
C LEU A 575 -22.18 -7.53 3.44
N PRO A 576 -22.61 -8.56 2.69
CA PRO A 576 -22.10 -9.90 2.91
C PRO A 576 -20.59 -9.94 2.63
N PRO A 577 -19.85 -10.88 3.27
CA PRO A 577 -18.47 -11.12 2.89
C PRO A 577 -18.38 -11.47 1.40
N PRO A 578 -17.27 -11.12 0.71
CA PRO A 578 -17.07 -11.49 -0.68
C PRO A 578 -17.29 -13.00 -0.88
N SER A 579 -18.17 -13.36 -1.82
CA SER A 579 -18.42 -14.76 -2.15
C SER A 579 -17.20 -15.34 -2.85
N ARG A 580 -16.70 -16.48 -2.38
CA ARG A 580 -15.73 -17.29 -3.13
C ARG A 580 -16.45 -17.94 -4.31
N ASP A 581 -15.93 -17.78 -5.52
CA ASP A 581 -16.45 -18.45 -6.73
C ASP A 581 -15.90 -19.89 -6.81
N CYS A 582 -16.22 -20.65 -5.76
CA CYS A 582 -15.85 -22.04 -5.63
C CYS A 582 -17.06 -22.88 -5.95
N HIS A 583 -17.21 -23.21 -7.23
CA HIS A 583 -18.03 -24.34 -7.61
C HIS A 583 -17.36 -25.59 -7.03
N PHE A 584 -17.86 -26.05 -5.88
CA PHE A 584 -17.68 -27.44 -5.51
C PHE A 584 -18.40 -28.25 -6.58
N ASP A 585 -17.69 -28.62 -7.64
CA ASP A 585 -18.10 -29.81 -8.36
C ASP A 585 -18.13 -30.90 -7.30
N ASP A 586 -19.34 -31.34 -6.94
CA ASP A 586 -19.58 -32.56 -6.19
C ASP A 586 -18.89 -33.70 -6.96
N GLN A 587 -17.61 -33.92 -6.68
CA GLN A 587 -16.86 -35.06 -7.15
C GLN A 587 -17.38 -36.28 -6.39
N LYS A 588 -18.43 -36.87 -6.97
CA LYS A 588 -18.80 -38.27 -6.80
C LYS A 588 -17.73 -39.21 -7.32
#